data_AF-A0A951L5P7-F1
#
_entry.id   AF-A0A951L5P7-F1
#
_cell.length_a   1.000
_cell.length_b   1.000
_cell.length_c   1.000
_cell.angle_alpha   90.00
_cell.angle_beta   90.00
_cell.angle_gamma   90.00
#
_symmetry.space_group_name_H-M   'P 1'
#
loop_
_entity.id
_entity.type
_entity.pdbx_description
1 polymer ?
#
loop_
_entity_poly.entity_id
_entity_poly.type
_entity_poly.pdbx_seq_one_letter_code
_entity_poly.pdbx_strand_id
1 'polypeptide(L)'
;MPTMRGTITIAQESRFQMVEHHGATHLFTLAPNASSEPAQIAALAARQARVRVKYRRGDNVLANVAERIDIDLAPEIAPGVTPGPASCT
;
A
#
# COMPACT_ATOMS: atom_id res chain seq x y z
N MET A 1 12.06 -7.71 11.75
CA MET A 1 11.05 -6.62 11.70
C MET A 1 9.84 -7.14 10.94
N PRO A 2 8.60 -6.90 11.41
CA PRO A 2 7.41 -7.41 10.76
C PRO A 2 7.19 -6.76 9.39
N THR A 3 6.51 -7.51 8.51
CA THR A 3 6.15 -7.06 7.16
C THR A 3 4.67 -7.33 6.92
N MET A 4 3.98 -6.43 6.24
CA MET A 4 2.56 -6.55 5.91
C MET A 4 2.34 -6.29 4.43
N ARG A 5 1.38 -6.99 3.83
CA ARG A 5 0.97 -6.78 2.43
C ARG A 5 -0.45 -6.26 2.40
N GLY A 6 -0.70 -5.31 1.51
CA GLY A 6 -2.04 -4.76 1.34
C GLY A 6 -2.07 -3.71 0.24
N THR A 7 -3.22 -3.06 0.13
CA THR A 7 -3.47 -2.01 -0.83
C THR A 7 -3.48 -0.67 -0.11
N ILE A 8 -2.67 0.29 -0.58
CA ILE A 8 -2.73 1.66 -0.05
C ILE A 8 -4.01 2.31 -0.58
N THR A 9 -4.88 2.77 0.32
CA THR A 9 -6.16 3.37 -0.05
C THR A 9 -6.19 4.88 0.14
N ILE A 10 -5.47 5.40 1.14
CA ILE A 10 -5.40 6.82 1.45
C ILE A 10 -3.96 7.19 1.80
N ALA A 11 -3.48 8.33 1.30
CA ALA A 11 -2.20 8.91 1.67
C ALA A 11 -2.35 10.40 1.96
N GLN A 12 -1.79 10.85 3.07
CA GLN A 12 -1.77 12.24 3.53
C GLN A 12 -0.39 12.54 4.11
N GLU A 13 0.36 13.40 3.45
CA GLU A 13 1.72 13.78 3.87
C GLU A 13 2.58 12.54 4.17
N SER A 14 2.92 12.29 5.43
CA SER A 14 3.71 11.14 5.89
C SER A 14 2.86 9.97 6.41
N ARG A 15 1.52 10.04 6.34
CA ARG A 15 0.61 9.02 6.84
C ARG A 15 -0.14 8.35 5.71
N PHE A 16 -0.42 7.08 5.88
CA PHE A 16 -1.23 6.35 4.92
C PHE A 16 -2.03 5.23 5.56
N GLN A 17 -3.16 4.94 4.94
CA GLN A 17 -4.01 3.82 5.27
C GLN A 17 -3.75 2.69 4.28
N MET A 18 -3.57 1.49 4.80
CA MET A 18 -3.45 0.28 4.00
C MET A 18 -4.53 -0.71 4.42
N VAL A 19 -5.18 -1.32 3.44
CA VAL A 19 -6.15 -2.39 3.66
C VAL A 19 -5.48 -3.73 3.33
N GLU A 20 -5.46 -4.64 4.30
CA GLU A 20 -4.99 -6.01 4.10
C GLU A 20 -5.99 -6.84 3.29
N HIS A 21 -5.53 -7.97 2.76
CA HIS A 21 -6.38 -8.89 1.99
C HIS A 21 -7.63 -9.38 2.73
N HIS A 22 -7.58 -9.45 4.06
CA HIS A 22 -8.71 -9.86 4.89
C HIS A 22 -9.65 -8.70 5.27
N GLY A 23 -9.43 -7.51 4.70
CA GLY A 23 -10.24 -6.32 4.92
C GLY A 23 -9.88 -5.49 6.16
N ALA A 24 -8.91 -5.92 6.98
CA ALA A 24 -8.46 -5.09 8.09
C ALA A 24 -7.72 -3.86 7.57
N THR A 25 -8.01 -2.74 8.24
CA THR A 25 -7.43 -1.45 7.94
C THR A 25 -6.33 -1.15 8.93
N HIS A 26 -5.16 -0.79 8.40
CA HIS A 26 -3.98 -0.44 9.18
C HIS A 26 -3.53 0.97 8.85
N LEU A 27 -3.30 1.75 9.90
CA LEU A 27 -2.72 3.08 9.79
C LEU A 27 -1.20 2.98 9.90
N PHE A 28 -0.51 3.66 8.99
CA PHE A 28 0.94 3.77 8.98
C PHE A 28 1.36 5.23 8.97
N THR A 29 2.49 5.49 9.61
CA THR A 29 3.26 6.73 9.51
C THR A 29 4.62 6.38 8.95
N LEU A 30 5.06 7.11 7.94
CA LEU A 30 6.35 6.99 7.30
C LEU A 30 7.46 7.37 8.30
N ALA A 31 8.46 6.52 8.44
CA ALA A 31 9.64 6.84 9.23
C ALA A 31 10.41 8.01 8.59
N PRO A 32 11.06 8.88 9.37
CA PRO A 32 11.85 10.00 8.84
C PRO A 32 12.98 9.55 7.89
N ASN A 33 13.46 8.32 8.07
CA ASN A 33 14.52 7.68 7.30
C ASN A 33 13.98 6.56 6.38
N ALA A 34 12.68 6.58 6.08
CA ALA A 34 12.10 5.58 5.20
C ALA A 34 12.67 5.67 3.78
N SER A 35 12.76 4.53 3.10
CA SER A 35 13.27 4.47 1.73
C SER A 35 12.33 5.04 0.66
N SER A 36 11.15 5.52 1.07
CA SER A 36 10.08 6.00 0.19
C SER A 36 9.70 7.41 0.58
N GLU A 37 9.35 8.25 -0.38
CA GLU A 37 8.96 9.64 -0.12
C GLU A 37 7.43 9.83 -0.04
N PRO A 38 6.94 10.83 0.70
CA PRO A 38 5.52 11.20 0.77
C PRO A 38 4.81 11.25 -0.60
N ALA A 39 5.46 11.87 -1.61
CA ALA A 39 4.92 11.99 -2.96
C ALA A 39 4.74 10.63 -3.65
N GLN A 40 5.64 9.68 -3.40
CA GLN A 40 5.54 8.32 -3.94
C GLN A 40 4.35 7.58 -3.32
N ILE A 41 4.10 7.78 -2.03
CA ILE A 41 2.96 7.17 -1.32
C ILE A 41 1.64 7.71 -1.87
N ALA A 42 1.56 9.02 -2.12
CA ALA A 42 0.41 9.64 -2.76
C ALA A 42 0.12 9.03 -4.14
N ALA A 43 1.16 8.81 -4.95
CA ALA A 43 1.03 8.14 -6.24
C ALA A 43 0.57 6.67 -6.12
N LEU A 44 1.06 5.94 -5.11
CA LEU A 44 0.63 4.56 -4.84
C LEU A 44 -0.83 4.49 -4.37
N ALA A 45 -1.28 5.45 -3.56
CA ALA A 45 -2.67 5.56 -3.12
C ALA A 45 -3.61 5.91 -4.28
N ALA A 46 -3.24 6.87 -5.13
CA ALA A 46 -4.02 7.25 -6.31
C ALA A 46 -4.23 6.07 -7.28
N ARG A 47 -3.29 5.13 -7.31
CA ARG A 47 -3.34 3.91 -8.12
C ARG A 47 -3.92 2.71 -7.40
N GLN A 48 -4.27 2.85 -6.12
CA GLN A 48 -4.65 1.75 -5.22
C GLN A 48 -3.68 0.57 -5.37
N ALA A 49 -2.38 0.86 -5.32
CA ALA A 49 -1.34 -0.12 -5.60
C ALA A 49 -1.21 -1.12 -4.44
N ARG A 50 -1.00 -2.40 -4.80
CA ARG A 50 -0.57 -3.44 -3.85
C ARG A 50 0.89 -3.22 -3.48
N VAL A 51 1.16 -3.22 -2.18
CA VAL A 51 2.47 -2.95 -1.62
C VAL A 51 2.81 -3.95 -0.53
N ARG A 52 4.11 -4.06 -0.26
CA ARG A 52 4.66 -4.71 0.92
C ARG A 52 5.33 -3.65 1.77
N VAL A 53 4.86 -3.51 3.01
CA VAL A 53 5.38 -2.54 3.98
C VAL A 53 6.20 -3.26 5.03
N LYS A 54 7.46 -2.89 5.19
CA LYS A 54 8.25 -3.24 6.38
C LYS A 54 8.00 -2.17 7.43
N TYR A 55 7.65 -2.60 8.64
CA TYR A 55 7.23 -1.67 9.68
C TYR A 55 7.74 -2.08 11.06
N ARG A 56 7.72 -1.12 11.95
CA ARG A 56 7.85 -1.31 13.40
C ARG A 56 6.52 -0.97 14.05
N ARG A 57 6.09 -1.78 15.02
CA ARG A 57 4.91 -1.42 15.83
C ARG A 57 5.26 -0.17 16.63
N GLY A 58 4.34 0.80 16.64
CA GLY A 58 4.50 1.95 17.51
C GLY A 58 4.21 1.53 18.95
N ASP A 59 5.21 1.55 19.83
CA ASP A 59 5.03 1.19 21.23
C ASP A 59 4.09 2.14 22.00
N ASN A 60 3.75 3.31 21.42
CA ASN A 60 2.86 4.32 22.01
C ASN A 60 2.04 5.12 20.97
N VAL A 61 1.82 4.58 19.77
CA VAL A 61 1.14 5.29 18.67
C VAL A 61 0.07 4.40 18.05
N LEU A 62 -1.11 4.95 17.75
CA LEU A 62 -2.20 4.24 17.05
C LEU A 62 -1.81 3.78 15.62
N ALA A 63 -0.65 4.22 15.12
CA ALA A 63 -0.13 3.92 13.79
C ALA A 63 1.17 3.10 13.86
N ASN A 64 1.32 2.18 12.92
CA ASN A 64 2.59 1.48 12.68
C ASN A 64 3.59 2.43 12.01
N VAL A 65 4.88 2.28 12.30
CA VAL A 65 5.94 3.09 11.65
C VAL A 65 6.47 2.34 10.44
N ALA A 66 6.17 2.83 9.24
CA ALA A 66 6.62 2.25 7.97
C ALA A 66 8.04 2.71 7.64
N GLU A 67 8.96 1.77 7.51
CA GLU A 67 10.38 2.06 7.25
C GLU A 67 10.75 1.80 5.79
N ARG A 68 10.00 0.93 5.12
CA ARG A 68 10.21 0.63 3.70
C ARG A 68 8.91 0.19 3.06
N ILE A 69 8.66 0.71 1.86
CA ILE A 69 7.51 0.35 1.04
C ILE A 69 8.06 -0.15 -0.29
N ASP A 70 7.78 -1.41 -0.61
CA ASP A 70 8.12 -2.02 -1.89
C ASP A 70 6.82 -2.29 -2.67
N ILE A 71 6.81 -2.01 -3.97
CA ILE A 71 5.65 -2.34 -4.83
C ILE A 71 5.59 -3.86 -4.96
N ASP A 72 4.45 -4.45 -4.59
CA ASP A 72 4.21 -5.88 -4.78
C ASP A 72 3.65 -6.06 -6.19
N LEU A 73 4.55 -6.04 -7.18
CA LEU A 73 4.24 -6.22 -8.61
C LEU A 73 3.74 -7.64 -8.95
N ALA A 74 3.28 -8.41 -7.97
CA ALA A 74 2.62 -9.68 -8.27
C ALA A 74 1.45 -9.37 -9.20
N PRO A 75 1.50 -9.82 -10.47
CA PRO A 75 0.46 -9.51 -11.43
C PRO A 75 -0.83 -10.09 -10.90
N GLU A 76 -1.82 -9.22 -10.72
CA GLU A 76 -3.19 -9.64 -10.51
C GLU A 76 -3.63 -10.36 -11.80
N ILE A 77 -3.43 -11.67 -11.88
CA ILE A 77 -4.37 -12.49 -12.64
C ILE A 77 -5.65 -12.46 -11.81
N ALA A 78 -6.50 -11.47 -12.06
CA ALA A 78 -7.84 -11.45 -11.53
C ALA A 78 -8.54 -12.72 -12.05
N PRO A 79 -8.96 -13.67 -11.20
CA PRO A 79 -9.78 -14.78 -11.68
C PRO A 79 -11.16 -14.20 -12.02
N GLY A 80 -11.38 -13.86 -13.29
CA GLY A 80 -12.71 -13.47 -13.80
C GLY A 80 -12.77 -12.26 -14.76
N VAL A 81 -11.65 -11.59 -15.08
CA VAL A 81 -11.69 -10.56 -16.14
C VAL A 81 -11.45 -11.23 -17.49
N THR A 82 -12.53 -11.67 -18.14
CA THR A 82 -12.50 -11.96 -19.57
C THR A 82 -12.30 -10.63 -20.30
N PRO A 83 -11.23 -10.41 -21.09
CA PRO A 83 -11.17 -9.26 -21.97
C PRO A 83 -12.32 -9.38 -22.97
N GLY A 84 -13.33 -8.51 -22.87
CA GLY A 84 -14.38 -8.39 -23.87
C GLY A 84 -13.76 -8.03 -25.23
N PRO A 85 -14.32 -8.53 -26.34
CA PRO A 85 -13.73 -8.29 -27.65
C PRO A 85 -13.72 -6.79 -27.93
N ALA A 86 -12.54 -6.28 -28.26
CA ALA A 86 -12.38 -4.91 -28.76
C ALA A 86 -13.12 -4.78 -30.10
N SER A 87 -14.35 -4.30 -30.04
CA SER A 87 -15.07 -3.79 -31.20
C SER A 87 -14.80 -2.30 -31.32
N CYS A 88 -13.94 -1.92 -32.26
CA CYS A 88 -13.97 -0.58 -32.85
C CYS A 88 -14.14 -0.76 -34.36
N THR A 89 -15.35 -0.42 -34.80
CA THR A 89 -15.79 -0.15 -36.17
C THR A 89 -15.16 1.14 -36.68
#